data_AF-A0A1F4WFX9-F1
#
_entry.id   AF-A0A1F4WFX9-F1
#
_cell.length_a   1.000
_cell.length_b   1.000
_cell.length_c   1.000
_cell.angle_alpha   90.00
_cell.angle_beta   90.00
_cell.angle_gamma   90.00
#
_symmetry.space_group_name_H-M   'P 1'
#
loop_
_entity.id
_entity.type
_entity.pdbx_description
1 polymer ?
#
loop_
_entity_poly.entity_id
_entity_poly.type
_entity_poly.pdbx_seq_one_letter_code
_entity_poly.pdbx_strand_id
1 'polypeptide(L)'
;MAATIEYYHGNSTYIIYAEETVFGTPGTPTIANFVGRITSASVEMGNNYLLSQGIGEGRNVTQTVLGPFSVTGSINWEINDFTFVQYMIGDLAGVLGTVADPFELQERRNIGYTSGTDIPTITLEFGSEGDTQDQVLQVDGVVFKSFTLNASEGGLLNASCSWVGRNATRSTVLETYTAPTQRTFVFQQGTFELGNVGDPEAMEIRSFSLTLNNNTNIHRAIGSRFIQRQSLGKRRYTFNVTFKKKYDDTASTKNPTALLGAANPEVSFFNAANTPLTTGTPITAVMNLDLSEGGASTQREVRIELENVFFDSWSESIILGEVVEVTVSGHAHSGLADGAQNVPIRWWTIA
;
A
#
# COMPACT_ATOMS: atom_id res chain seq x y z
N MET A 1 -40.91 26.45 -5.55
CA MET A 1 -40.80 25.24 -4.71
C MET A 1 -39.37 25.17 -4.22
N ALA A 2 -39.14 25.16 -2.91
CA ALA A 2 -37.86 24.73 -2.38
C ALA A 2 -37.76 23.22 -2.59
N ALA A 3 -36.64 22.74 -3.14
CA ALA A 3 -36.42 21.30 -3.25
C ALA A 3 -36.37 20.72 -1.82
N THR A 4 -37.27 19.78 -1.53
CA THR A 4 -37.22 19.03 -0.28
C THR A 4 -35.98 18.17 -0.31
N ILE A 5 -35.09 18.31 0.68
CA ILE A 5 -33.93 17.44 0.83
C ILE A 5 -34.45 16.11 1.39
N GLU A 6 -34.34 15.04 0.61
CA GLU A 6 -34.63 13.69 1.06
C GLU A 6 -33.45 13.19 1.90
N TYR A 7 -33.74 12.65 3.08
CA TYR A 7 -32.76 12.00 3.95
C TYR A 7 -32.83 10.49 3.74
N TYR A 8 -31.67 9.85 3.60
CA TYR A 8 -31.54 8.40 3.42
C TYR A 8 -31.12 7.76 4.74
N HIS A 9 -31.62 6.55 5.02
CA HIS A 9 -31.25 5.78 6.21
C HIS A 9 -29.77 5.36 6.14
N GLY A 10 -29.12 5.26 7.31
CA GLY A 10 -27.73 4.81 7.40
C GLY A 10 -27.67 3.28 7.44
N ASN A 11 -26.91 2.68 6.52
CA ASN A 11 -26.79 1.23 6.42
C ASN A 11 -25.52 0.72 7.11
N SER A 12 -25.59 -0.44 7.78
CA SER A 12 -24.40 -1.21 8.15
C SER A 12 -23.69 -1.64 6.87
N THR A 13 -22.37 -1.46 6.77
CA THR A 13 -21.60 -1.83 5.57
C THR A 13 -20.35 -2.63 5.92
N TYR A 14 -19.95 -3.51 5.00
CA TYR A 14 -18.72 -4.30 5.14
C TYR A 14 -18.02 -4.51 3.81
N ILE A 15 -16.74 -4.87 3.89
CA ILE A 15 -15.97 -5.39 2.76
C ILE A 15 -15.27 -6.67 3.20
N ILE A 16 -15.56 -7.75 2.48
CA ILE A 16 -14.91 -9.06 2.66
C ILE A 16 -14.37 -9.53 1.30
N TYR A 17 -13.52 -10.54 1.34
CA TYR A 17 -12.90 -11.05 0.12
C TYR A 17 -12.74 -12.57 0.09
N ALA A 18 -12.48 -13.10 -1.10
CA ALA A 18 -11.98 -14.45 -1.30
C ALA A 18 -11.04 -14.50 -2.50
N GLU A 19 -10.06 -15.37 -2.42
CA GLU A 19 -9.19 -15.68 -3.54
C GLU A 19 -9.96 -16.37 -4.66
N GLU A 20 -9.64 -16.00 -5.89
CA GLU A 20 -10.08 -16.74 -7.06
C GLU A 20 -9.11 -17.89 -7.32
N THR A 21 -9.62 -19.02 -7.80
CA THR A 21 -8.76 -20.13 -8.27
C THR A 21 -8.43 -19.99 -9.75
N VAL A 22 -9.22 -19.20 -10.49
CA VAL A 22 -9.07 -18.90 -11.91
C VAL A 22 -9.62 -17.50 -12.18
N PHE A 23 -8.97 -16.75 -13.05
CA PHE A 23 -9.29 -15.35 -13.30
C PHE A 23 -10.74 -15.11 -13.73
N GLY A 24 -11.45 -14.31 -12.94
CA GLY A 24 -12.87 -13.97 -13.12
C GLY A 24 -13.80 -15.17 -13.05
N THR A 25 -13.40 -16.18 -12.29
CA THR A 25 -14.32 -17.11 -11.63
C THR A 25 -14.42 -16.63 -10.19
N PRO A 26 -15.55 -16.01 -9.78
CA PRO A 26 -15.66 -15.42 -8.45
C PRO A 26 -15.37 -16.45 -7.36
N GLY A 27 -14.50 -16.07 -6.41
CA GLY A 27 -14.37 -16.76 -5.14
C GLY A 27 -15.66 -16.60 -4.32
N THR A 28 -15.74 -17.28 -3.18
CA THR A 28 -16.85 -17.10 -2.22
C THR A 28 -16.35 -16.37 -0.99
N PRO A 29 -16.53 -15.03 -0.91
CA PRO A 29 -16.13 -14.25 0.25
C PRO A 29 -16.81 -14.76 1.52
N THR A 30 -16.08 -14.70 2.64
CA THR A 30 -16.60 -15.06 3.96
C THR A 30 -16.18 -14.02 4.99
N ILE A 31 -16.91 -13.94 6.10
CA ILE A 31 -16.61 -12.98 7.18
C ILE A 31 -15.25 -13.17 7.84
N ALA A 32 -14.58 -14.31 7.63
CA ALA A 32 -13.23 -14.55 8.13
C ALA A 32 -12.16 -13.74 7.38
N ASN A 33 -12.45 -13.33 6.14
CA ASN A 33 -11.52 -12.65 5.26
C ASN A 33 -11.93 -11.18 5.09
N PHE A 34 -11.39 -10.31 5.94
CA PHE A 34 -11.69 -8.89 5.98
C PHE A 34 -10.44 -8.02 5.83
N VAL A 35 -10.62 -6.79 5.34
CA VAL A 35 -9.52 -5.85 5.01
C VAL A 35 -8.88 -5.21 6.24
N GLY A 36 -9.62 -5.16 7.35
CA GLY A 36 -9.23 -4.52 8.61
C GLY A 36 -10.33 -3.57 9.06
N ARG A 37 -9.96 -2.49 9.75
CA ARG A 37 -10.92 -1.44 10.13
C ARG A 37 -11.05 -0.39 9.03
N ILE A 38 -11.98 -0.62 8.11
CA ILE A 38 -12.21 0.24 6.95
C ILE A 38 -12.74 1.60 7.41
N THR A 39 -12.10 2.68 6.96
CA THR A 39 -12.48 4.07 7.24
C THR A 39 -13.21 4.71 6.08
N SER A 40 -12.93 4.26 4.85
CA SER A 40 -13.70 4.62 3.65
C SER A 40 -13.39 3.66 2.51
N ALA A 41 -14.32 3.53 1.56
CA ALA A 41 -14.12 2.80 0.33
C ALA A 41 -14.91 3.44 -0.81
N SER A 42 -14.47 3.20 -2.04
CA SER A 42 -15.19 3.64 -3.24
C SER A 42 -15.23 2.52 -4.27
N VAL A 43 -16.32 2.47 -5.03
CA VAL A 43 -16.48 1.61 -6.20
C VAL A 43 -17.11 2.42 -7.31
N GLU A 44 -16.45 2.47 -8.45
CA GLU A 44 -16.90 3.17 -9.65
C GLU A 44 -17.05 2.17 -10.79
N MET A 45 -18.22 2.19 -11.43
CA MET A 45 -18.52 1.33 -12.58
C MET A 45 -18.82 2.20 -13.81
N GLY A 46 -18.09 1.97 -14.89
CA GLY A 46 -18.21 2.69 -16.15
C GLY A 46 -18.69 1.78 -17.27
N ASN A 47 -19.82 2.12 -17.90
CA ASN A 47 -20.25 1.46 -19.13
C ASN A 47 -19.50 1.94 -20.39
N ASN A 48 -18.88 3.13 -20.30
CA ASN A 48 -18.07 3.76 -21.34
C ASN A 48 -18.69 3.63 -22.74
N TYR A 49 -19.97 4.00 -22.88
CA TYR A 49 -20.70 3.93 -24.14
C TYR A 49 -19.96 4.70 -25.25
N LEU A 50 -20.03 4.17 -26.46
CA LEU A 50 -19.48 4.81 -27.66
C LEU A 50 -20.62 5.29 -28.55
N LEU A 51 -20.46 6.48 -29.12
CA LEU A 51 -21.42 7.06 -30.04
C LEU A 51 -20.97 6.78 -31.47
N SER A 52 -21.87 6.29 -32.31
CA SER A 52 -21.60 5.96 -33.71
C SER A 52 -22.53 6.77 -34.61
N GLN A 53 -21.99 7.18 -35.76
CA GLN A 53 -22.70 7.87 -36.82
C GLN A 53 -22.12 7.46 -38.18
N GLY A 54 -22.98 7.07 -39.11
CA GLY A 54 -22.61 6.73 -40.47
C GLY A 54 -22.50 7.94 -41.40
N ILE A 55 -21.80 7.76 -42.52
CA ILE A 55 -21.75 8.77 -43.60
C ILE A 55 -23.17 8.91 -44.19
N GLY A 56 -23.68 10.15 -44.24
CA GLY A 56 -25.00 10.47 -44.79
C GLY A 56 -26.15 10.50 -43.78
N GLU A 57 -25.89 10.24 -42.49
CA GLU A 57 -26.92 10.18 -41.44
C GLU A 57 -27.26 11.56 -40.79
N GLY A 58 -26.78 12.65 -41.38
CA GLY A 58 -27.05 14.01 -40.90
C GLY A 58 -26.09 14.45 -39.79
N ARG A 59 -26.55 15.31 -38.88
CA ARG A 59 -25.72 15.94 -37.82
C ARG A 59 -25.87 15.34 -36.43
N ASN A 60 -26.88 14.50 -36.22
CA ASN A 60 -27.20 13.92 -34.92
C ASN A 60 -26.67 12.48 -34.83
N VAL A 61 -26.24 12.08 -33.63
CA VAL A 61 -25.86 10.69 -33.33
C VAL A 61 -27.03 9.76 -33.57
N THR A 62 -26.78 8.64 -34.24
CA THR A 62 -27.81 7.68 -34.63
C THR A 62 -27.77 6.40 -33.80
N GLN A 63 -26.61 6.05 -33.24
CA GLN A 63 -26.45 4.84 -32.45
C GLN A 63 -25.54 5.04 -31.24
N THR A 64 -25.89 4.39 -30.12
CA THR A 64 -25.03 4.20 -28.95
C THR A 64 -24.69 2.72 -28.84
N VAL A 65 -23.40 2.40 -28.75
CA VAL A 65 -22.91 1.02 -28.60
C VAL A 65 -22.17 0.84 -27.28
N LEU A 66 -22.15 -0.39 -26.78
CA LEU A 66 -21.42 -0.74 -25.56
C LEU A 66 -19.93 -0.61 -25.80
N GLY A 67 -19.26 0.25 -25.04
CA GLY A 67 -17.81 0.28 -25.00
C GLY A 67 -17.24 -0.56 -23.85
N PRO A 68 -15.95 -0.38 -23.55
CA PRO A 68 -15.27 -1.12 -22.49
C PRO A 68 -15.99 -1.01 -21.14
N PHE A 69 -16.23 -2.11 -20.46
CA PHE A 69 -16.68 -2.04 -19.06
C PHE A 69 -15.47 -1.80 -18.15
N SER A 70 -15.63 -0.98 -17.12
CA SER A 70 -14.61 -0.72 -16.12
C SER A 70 -15.18 -0.78 -14.72
N VAL A 71 -14.48 -1.44 -13.80
CA VAL A 71 -14.75 -1.41 -12.37
C VAL A 71 -13.47 -1.02 -11.66
N THR A 72 -13.49 0.08 -10.93
CA THR A 72 -12.33 0.58 -10.19
C THR A 72 -12.76 1.02 -8.81
N GLY A 73 -11.81 1.09 -7.88
CA GLY A 73 -12.12 1.58 -6.55
C GLY A 73 -10.89 1.78 -5.70
N SER A 74 -11.16 2.17 -4.46
CA SER A 74 -10.17 2.35 -3.42
C SER A 74 -10.70 1.88 -2.08
N ILE A 75 -9.80 1.48 -1.19
CA ILE A 75 -10.12 1.14 0.20
C ILE A 75 -9.09 1.85 1.08
N ASN A 76 -9.56 2.55 2.10
CA ASN A 76 -8.76 3.13 3.16
C ASN A 76 -9.14 2.43 4.48
N TRP A 77 -8.14 2.03 5.26
CA TRP A 77 -8.36 1.32 6.51
C TRP A 77 -7.25 1.59 7.51
N GLU A 78 -7.54 1.35 8.78
CA GLU A 78 -6.54 1.31 9.82
C GLU A 78 -5.97 -0.12 9.91
N ILE A 79 -4.64 -0.25 9.94
CA ILE A 79 -3.98 -1.56 9.98
C ILE A 79 -4.21 -2.20 11.35
N ASN A 80 -4.85 -3.36 11.37
CA ASN A 80 -4.90 -4.26 12.53
C ASN A 80 -4.07 -5.54 12.29
N ASP A 81 -3.87 -5.90 11.02
CA ASP A 81 -3.00 -6.97 10.54
C ASP A 81 -2.60 -6.70 9.07
N PHE A 82 -1.49 -7.30 8.60
CA PHE A 82 -0.99 -7.11 7.24
C PHE A 82 -1.41 -8.21 6.25
N THR A 83 -2.16 -9.24 6.66
CA THR A 83 -2.54 -10.36 5.77
C THR A 83 -3.20 -9.90 4.48
N PHE A 84 -4.10 -8.90 4.51
CA PHE A 84 -4.73 -8.39 3.29
C PHE A 84 -3.75 -7.72 2.31
N VAL A 85 -2.63 -7.20 2.80
CA VAL A 85 -1.59 -6.55 1.99
C VAL A 85 -0.87 -7.56 1.08
N GLN A 86 -1.02 -8.86 1.33
CA GLN A 86 -0.46 -9.90 0.47
C GLN A 86 -0.92 -9.79 -0.99
N TYR A 87 -2.16 -9.33 -1.23
CA TYR A 87 -2.69 -9.15 -2.58
C TYR A 87 -2.10 -7.94 -3.32
N MET A 88 -1.24 -7.17 -2.65
CA MET A 88 -0.55 -6.00 -3.19
C MET A 88 0.94 -6.26 -3.35
N ILE A 89 1.57 -6.98 -2.41
CA ILE A 89 3.02 -7.25 -2.39
C ILE A 89 3.34 -8.65 -2.92
N GLY A 90 2.68 -9.66 -2.35
CA GLY A 90 2.94 -11.07 -2.56
C GLY A 90 2.74 -11.88 -1.28
N ASP A 91 3.04 -13.17 -1.35
CA ASP A 91 2.61 -14.17 -0.37
C ASP A 91 2.96 -13.85 1.08
N LEU A 92 2.04 -14.21 1.97
CA LEU A 92 2.27 -14.28 3.39
C LEU A 92 3.12 -15.52 3.75
N ALA A 93 4.22 -15.31 4.45
CA ALA A 93 5.04 -16.33 5.10
C ALA A 93 5.09 -16.10 6.62
N GLY A 94 5.63 -17.08 7.36
CA GLY A 94 5.58 -17.12 8.82
C GLY A 94 4.25 -17.68 9.34
N VAL A 95 4.28 -18.37 10.48
CA VAL A 95 3.08 -19.05 11.01
C VAL A 95 2.72 -18.55 12.40
N LEU A 96 3.73 -18.27 13.23
CA LEU A 96 3.51 -17.99 14.65
C LEU A 96 3.38 -16.50 14.97
N GLY A 97 3.93 -15.61 14.15
CA GLY A 97 3.90 -14.17 14.41
C GLY A 97 4.68 -13.79 15.67
N THR A 98 5.79 -14.48 15.93
CA THR A 98 6.68 -14.25 17.07
C THR A 98 7.99 -13.63 16.62
N VAL A 99 8.80 -13.10 17.54
CA VAL A 99 10.12 -12.54 17.20
C VAL A 99 11.01 -13.55 16.44
N ALA A 100 10.90 -14.85 16.75
CA ALA A 100 11.71 -15.90 16.13
C ALA A 100 11.10 -16.47 14.82
N ASP A 101 9.81 -16.23 14.59
CA ASP A 101 9.07 -16.63 13.39
C ASP A 101 8.05 -15.53 13.09
N PRO A 102 8.51 -14.36 12.59
CA PRO A 102 7.64 -13.25 12.29
C PRO A 102 6.76 -13.57 11.08
N PHE A 103 5.63 -12.89 10.96
CA PHE A 103 4.93 -12.86 9.68
C PHE A 103 5.70 -12.00 8.70
N GLU A 104 5.73 -12.41 7.43
CA GLU A 104 6.50 -11.76 6.38
C GLU A 104 5.68 -11.67 5.09
N LEU A 105 5.77 -10.54 4.38
CA LEU A 105 5.27 -10.44 3.01
C LEU A 105 6.42 -10.63 2.04
N GLN A 106 6.35 -11.67 1.20
CA GLN A 106 7.36 -11.98 0.20
C GLN A 106 6.94 -11.46 -1.17
N GLU A 107 7.79 -10.67 -1.81
CA GLU A 107 7.47 -10.12 -3.12
C GLU A 107 7.24 -11.19 -4.19
N ARG A 108 6.13 -11.06 -4.93
CA ARG A 108 5.86 -11.87 -6.13
C ARG A 108 5.91 -11.04 -7.40
N ARG A 109 6.19 -11.69 -8.53
CA ARG A 109 6.45 -11.02 -9.81
C ARG A 109 5.27 -11.04 -10.76
N ASN A 110 4.29 -11.92 -10.53
CA ASN A 110 3.22 -12.20 -11.47
C ASN A 110 1.86 -12.26 -10.76
N ILE A 111 0.79 -12.03 -11.53
CA ILE A 111 -0.57 -12.41 -11.15
C ILE A 111 -0.86 -13.82 -11.67
N GLY A 112 -1.37 -14.70 -10.83
CA GLY A 112 -1.57 -16.11 -11.13
C GLY A 112 -2.05 -16.90 -9.92
N TYR A 113 -2.01 -18.22 -10.01
CA TYR A 113 -2.60 -19.13 -9.01
C TYR A 113 -1.62 -20.22 -8.57
N THR A 114 -0.35 -20.07 -8.92
CA THR A 114 0.72 -20.97 -8.47
C THR A 114 1.17 -20.53 -7.09
N SER A 115 0.82 -21.33 -6.07
CA SER A 115 1.23 -21.08 -4.68
C SER A 115 2.75 -20.88 -4.58
N GLY A 116 3.18 -19.90 -3.77
CA GLY A 116 4.60 -19.61 -3.60
C GLY A 116 5.22 -18.78 -4.73
N THR A 117 4.47 -18.44 -5.78
CA THR A 117 5.04 -17.84 -7.01
C THR A 117 4.23 -16.63 -7.52
N ASP A 118 2.91 -16.70 -7.40
CA ASP A 118 2.00 -15.73 -8.02
C ASP A 118 1.08 -15.08 -6.98
N ILE A 119 0.73 -13.82 -7.22
CA ILE A 119 -0.33 -13.13 -6.47
C ILE A 119 -1.68 -13.54 -7.06
N PRO A 120 -2.60 -14.16 -6.30
CA PRO A 120 -3.94 -14.46 -6.79
C PRO A 120 -4.76 -13.19 -6.97
N THR A 121 -5.67 -13.23 -7.94
CA THR A 121 -6.76 -12.25 -7.98
C THR A 121 -7.79 -12.60 -6.92
N ILE A 122 -8.53 -11.59 -6.46
CA ILE A 122 -9.58 -11.78 -5.46
C ILE A 122 -10.93 -11.34 -6.00
N THR A 123 -11.98 -11.87 -5.38
CA THR A 123 -13.32 -11.31 -5.42
C THR A 123 -13.50 -10.42 -4.19
N LEU A 124 -13.91 -9.18 -4.40
CA LEU A 124 -14.33 -8.26 -3.33
C LEU A 124 -15.85 -8.27 -3.24
N GLU A 125 -16.38 -8.32 -2.03
CA GLU A 125 -17.80 -8.14 -1.76
C GLU A 125 -18.02 -6.90 -0.89
N PHE A 126 -18.92 -6.04 -1.34
CA PHE A 126 -19.40 -4.88 -0.60
C PHE A 126 -20.84 -5.16 -0.18
N GLY A 127 -21.05 -5.39 1.11
CA GLY A 127 -22.37 -5.59 1.69
C GLY A 127 -22.90 -4.31 2.31
N SER A 128 -24.19 -4.07 2.15
CA SER A 128 -24.93 -3.02 2.81
C SER A 128 -26.28 -3.57 3.28
N GLU A 129 -26.46 -3.60 4.60
CA GLU A 129 -27.73 -3.97 5.23
C GLU A 129 -28.74 -2.85 4.98
N GLY A 130 -29.88 -3.19 4.39
CA GLY A 130 -30.91 -2.20 4.05
C GLY A 130 -32.23 -2.49 4.75
N ASP A 131 -32.99 -1.44 5.09
CA ASP A 131 -34.26 -1.56 5.83
C ASP A 131 -35.32 -2.44 5.13
N THR A 132 -35.30 -2.46 3.79
CA THR A 132 -36.28 -3.20 2.97
C THR A 132 -35.64 -4.24 2.07
N GLN A 133 -34.38 -4.02 1.67
CA GLN A 133 -33.59 -4.94 0.87
C GLN A 133 -32.12 -4.72 1.16
N ASP A 134 -31.42 -5.81 1.44
CA ASP A 134 -29.96 -5.81 1.48
C ASP A 134 -29.40 -5.61 0.07
N GLN A 135 -28.23 -5.00 0.02
CA GLN A 135 -27.48 -4.84 -1.21
C GLN A 135 -26.10 -5.43 -1.08
N VAL A 136 -25.78 -6.34 -1.98
CA VAL A 136 -24.45 -6.88 -2.15
C VAL A 136 -23.95 -6.55 -3.54
N LEU A 137 -22.74 -6.01 -3.62
CA LEU A 137 -21.99 -5.84 -4.86
C LEU A 137 -20.76 -6.72 -4.78
N GLN A 138 -20.65 -7.70 -5.68
CA GLN A 138 -19.46 -8.52 -5.83
C GLN A 138 -18.68 -8.05 -7.06
N VAL A 139 -17.36 -7.94 -6.93
CA VAL A 139 -16.44 -7.56 -7.99
C VAL A 139 -15.40 -8.66 -8.14
N ASP A 140 -15.36 -9.30 -9.31
CA ASP A 140 -14.41 -10.36 -9.64
C ASP A 140 -13.14 -9.82 -10.35
N GLY A 141 -12.09 -10.64 -10.42
CA GLY A 141 -10.85 -10.34 -11.11
C GLY A 141 -10.12 -9.11 -10.57
N VAL A 142 -10.21 -8.87 -9.26
CA VAL A 142 -9.63 -7.69 -8.61
C VAL A 142 -8.12 -7.83 -8.53
N VAL A 143 -7.42 -6.80 -9.01
CA VAL A 143 -5.96 -6.62 -8.87
C VAL A 143 -5.68 -5.23 -8.32
N PHE A 144 -4.82 -5.16 -7.31
CA PHE A 144 -4.38 -3.91 -6.68
C PHE A 144 -3.25 -3.26 -7.48
N LYS A 145 -3.38 -1.94 -7.69
CA LYS A 145 -2.41 -1.13 -8.43
C LYS A 145 -1.40 -0.48 -7.51
N SER A 146 -1.88 0.00 -6.37
CA SER A 146 -1.06 0.72 -5.40
C SER A 146 -1.49 0.40 -3.97
N PHE A 147 -0.53 0.51 -3.07
CA PHE A 147 -0.69 0.43 -1.63
C PHE A 147 0.11 1.57 -0.99
N THR A 148 -0.48 2.30 -0.06
CA THR A 148 0.21 3.32 0.72
C THR A 148 0.02 3.03 2.20
N LEU A 149 1.11 3.03 2.95
CA LEU A 149 1.15 2.91 4.40
C LEU A 149 1.68 4.22 4.99
N ASN A 150 1.02 4.75 6.01
CA ASN A 150 1.46 5.99 6.65
C ASN A 150 1.07 6.06 8.12
N ALA A 151 1.88 6.77 8.89
CA ALA A 151 1.58 7.14 10.27
C ALA A 151 2.38 8.38 10.68
N SER A 152 1.90 9.02 11.74
CA SER A 152 2.64 10.01 12.54
C SER A 152 2.71 9.52 13.97
N GLU A 153 3.76 9.90 14.70
CA GLU A 153 3.95 9.49 16.09
C GLU A 153 2.73 9.83 16.95
N GLY A 154 2.31 8.88 17.78
CA GLY A 154 1.07 8.91 18.57
C GLY A 154 -0.20 8.65 17.76
N GLY A 155 -0.09 8.49 16.43
CA GLY A 155 -1.21 8.26 15.52
C GLY A 155 -1.43 6.78 15.18
N LEU A 156 -2.56 6.50 14.52
CA LEU A 156 -2.87 5.18 13.99
C LEU A 156 -2.08 4.91 12.71
N LEU A 157 -1.71 3.64 12.52
CA LEU A 157 -1.15 3.17 11.27
C LEU A 157 -2.26 3.02 10.23
N ASN A 158 -2.21 3.85 9.20
CA ASN A 158 -3.22 3.90 8.16
C ASN A 158 -2.70 3.30 6.86
N ALA A 159 -3.58 2.64 6.13
CA ALA A 159 -3.32 2.13 4.81
C ALA A 159 -4.40 2.53 3.81
N SER A 160 -3.97 2.67 2.56
CA SER A 160 -4.86 2.86 1.43
C SER A 160 -4.41 2.02 0.24
N CYS A 161 -5.37 1.64 -0.60
CA CYS A 161 -5.09 0.95 -1.83
C CYS A 161 -6.02 1.39 -2.95
N SER A 162 -5.56 1.23 -4.18
CA SER A 162 -6.38 1.38 -5.38
C SER A 162 -6.39 0.08 -6.17
N TRP A 163 -7.51 -0.24 -6.79
CA TRP A 163 -7.70 -1.51 -7.48
C TRP A 163 -8.52 -1.37 -8.76
N VAL A 164 -8.46 -2.41 -9.58
CA VAL A 164 -9.28 -2.60 -10.77
C VAL A 164 -9.86 -4.00 -10.77
N GLY A 165 -11.16 -4.10 -11.01
CA GLY A 165 -11.90 -5.36 -11.16
C GLY A 165 -12.30 -5.62 -12.61
N ARG A 166 -12.64 -6.88 -12.89
CA ARG A 166 -13.05 -7.33 -14.21
C ARG A 166 -14.53 -7.06 -14.49
N ASN A 167 -15.38 -7.52 -13.59
CA ASN A 167 -16.83 -7.44 -13.71
C ASN A 167 -17.46 -7.23 -12.33
N ALA A 168 -18.73 -6.83 -12.31
CA ALA A 168 -19.48 -6.67 -11.08
C ALA A 168 -20.87 -7.30 -11.18
N THR A 169 -21.31 -7.96 -10.11
CA THR A 169 -22.64 -8.56 -9.96
C THR A 169 -23.31 -8.03 -8.70
N ARG A 170 -24.65 -8.07 -8.67
CA ARG A 170 -25.44 -7.63 -7.52
C ARG A 170 -26.31 -8.76 -6.99
N SER A 171 -26.49 -8.78 -5.67
CA SER A 171 -27.32 -9.74 -4.95
C SER A 171 -28.03 -9.04 -3.77
N THR A 172 -29.01 -9.73 -3.20
CA THR A 172 -29.71 -9.35 -1.95
C THR A 172 -29.41 -10.33 -0.81
N VAL A 173 -28.51 -11.31 -1.03
CA VAL A 173 -28.09 -12.27 0.00
C VAL A 173 -26.82 -11.76 0.64
N LEU A 174 -26.91 -11.36 1.90
CA LEU A 174 -25.85 -10.69 2.66
C LEU A 174 -25.23 -11.63 3.70
N GLU A 175 -23.92 -11.49 3.93
CA GLU A 175 -23.23 -12.15 5.03
C GLU A 175 -23.53 -11.44 6.36
N THR A 176 -23.69 -12.22 7.44
CA THR A 176 -23.85 -11.63 8.78
C THR A 176 -22.49 -11.15 9.29
N TYR A 177 -22.14 -9.92 8.93
CA TYR A 177 -20.84 -9.34 9.27
C TYR A 177 -20.79 -8.82 10.71
N THR A 178 -19.71 -9.15 11.41
CA THR A 178 -19.34 -8.53 12.68
C THR A 178 -18.00 -7.84 12.51
N ALA A 179 -17.91 -6.56 12.91
CA ALA A 179 -16.68 -5.81 12.80
C ALA A 179 -15.53 -6.47 13.58
N PRO A 180 -14.31 -6.54 13.02
CA PRO A 180 -13.14 -7.06 13.72
C PRO A 180 -12.90 -6.33 15.05
N THR A 181 -12.59 -7.09 16.10
CA THR A 181 -12.25 -6.57 17.44
C THR A 181 -10.75 -6.42 17.67
N GLN A 182 -9.93 -6.84 16.69
CA GLN A 182 -8.48 -6.74 16.75
C GLN A 182 -8.05 -5.27 16.88
N ARG A 183 -7.09 -5.02 17.76
CA ARG A 183 -6.55 -3.67 18.00
C ARG A 183 -5.86 -3.14 16.74
N THR A 184 -6.14 -1.90 16.36
CA THR A 184 -5.38 -1.17 15.33
C THR A 184 -3.95 -0.88 15.81
N PHE A 185 -2.97 -0.94 14.92
CA PHE A 185 -1.60 -0.53 15.21
C PHE A 185 -1.52 0.98 15.52
N VAL A 186 -0.86 1.32 16.63
CA VAL A 186 -0.54 2.70 16.99
C VAL A 186 0.97 2.89 16.82
N PHE A 187 1.36 3.92 16.06
CA PHE A 187 2.76 4.26 15.92
C PHE A 187 3.23 5.06 17.14
N GLN A 188 3.91 4.41 18.09
CA GLN A 188 4.42 5.09 19.28
C GLN A 188 5.85 5.56 19.11
N GLN A 189 6.69 4.72 18.53
CA GLN A 189 8.10 4.98 18.30
C GLN A 189 8.57 4.24 17.06
N GLY A 190 9.60 4.78 16.41
CA GLY A 190 10.24 4.12 15.31
C GLY A 190 11.59 4.68 14.98
N THR A 191 12.41 3.84 14.36
CA THR A 191 13.77 4.15 13.96
C THR A 191 13.90 4.03 12.45
N PHE A 192 14.53 5.05 11.86
CA PHE A 192 14.97 5.05 10.48
C PHE A 192 16.46 4.79 10.50
N GLU A 193 16.86 3.65 9.95
CA GLU A 193 18.26 3.25 9.87
C GLU A 193 18.75 3.42 8.44
N LEU A 194 19.87 4.13 8.31
CA LEU A 194 20.54 4.36 7.04
C LEU A 194 22.03 4.08 7.16
N GLY A 195 22.55 3.17 6.35
CA GLY A 195 23.95 2.78 6.41
C GLY A 195 24.24 1.43 5.75
N ASN A 196 25.52 1.13 5.59
CA ASN A 196 26.01 -0.23 5.36
C ASN A 196 25.52 -1.20 6.45
N VAL A 197 25.31 -2.45 6.04
CA VAL A 197 24.97 -3.56 6.93
C VAL A 197 26.04 -3.71 8.02
N GLY A 198 25.72 -3.35 9.26
CA GLY A 198 26.59 -3.50 10.44
C GLY A 198 26.91 -2.22 11.23
N ASP A 199 26.75 -1.03 10.64
CA ASP A 199 26.88 0.26 11.33
C ASP A 199 25.88 1.31 10.79
N PRO A 200 24.56 1.03 10.81
CA PRO A 200 23.57 1.98 10.35
C PRO A 200 23.43 3.17 11.31
N GLU A 201 23.26 4.37 10.76
CA GLU A 201 22.87 5.52 11.56
C GLU A 201 21.36 5.51 11.81
N ALA A 202 20.98 5.32 13.08
CA ALA A 202 19.59 5.32 13.52
C ALA A 202 19.09 6.74 13.84
N MET A 203 17.88 7.05 13.38
CA MET A 203 17.19 8.33 13.58
C MET A 203 15.76 8.09 14.04
N GLU A 204 15.23 8.93 14.93
CA GLU A 204 13.89 8.76 15.47
C GLU A 204 12.84 9.30 14.49
N ILE A 205 11.82 8.51 14.17
CA ILE A 205 10.82 8.86 13.16
C ILE A 205 9.65 9.61 13.79
N ARG A 206 9.27 10.71 13.14
CA ARG A 206 8.07 11.50 13.48
C ARG A 206 6.87 11.15 12.62
N SER A 207 7.11 10.95 11.33
CA SER A 207 6.08 10.56 10.39
C SER A 207 6.69 9.88 9.18
N PHE A 208 5.92 9.02 8.55
CA PHE A 208 6.31 8.42 7.29
C PHE A 208 5.09 8.18 6.39
N SER A 209 5.37 8.09 5.10
CA SER A 209 4.48 7.56 4.08
C SER A 209 5.30 6.70 3.13
N LEU A 210 4.92 5.44 2.98
CA LEU A 210 5.50 4.50 2.03
C LEU A 210 4.42 4.11 1.03
N THR A 211 4.70 4.28 -0.26
CA THR A 211 3.82 3.85 -1.34
C THR A 211 4.49 2.81 -2.21
N LEU A 212 3.82 1.68 -2.39
CA LEU A 212 4.09 0.67 -3.38
C LEU A 212 3.20 0.90 -4.60
N ASN A 213 3.78 0.90 -5.80
CA ASN A 213 3.04 0.89 -7.05
C ASN A 213 3.48 -0.32 -7.90
N ASN A 214 2.51 -1.16 -8.27
CA ASN A 214 2.71 -2.34 -9.12
C ASN A 214 2.74 -2.01 -10.62
N ASN A 215 2.38 -0.77 -11.00
CA ASN A 215 2.31 -0.27 -12.37
C ASN A 215 1.59 -1.25 -13.32
N THR A 216 0.45 -1.76 -12.85
CA THR A 216 -0.33 -2.82 -13.49
C THR A 216 -0.81 -2.43 -14.88
N ASN A 217 -0.61 -3.31 -15.86
CA ASN A 217 -1.07 -3.15 -17.23
C ASN A 217 -2.44 -3.82 -17.42
N ILE A 218 -3.34 -3.11 -18.09
CA ILE A 218 -4.72 -3.54 -18.32
C ILE A 218 -4.91 -3.86 -19.80
N HIS A 219 -5.42 -5.06 -20.09
CA HIS A 219 -5.67 -5.55 -21.43
C HIS A 219 -7.09 -6.09 -21.58
N ARG A 220 -7.57 -6.24 -22.82
CA ARG A 220 -8.86 -6.83 -23.16
C ARG A 220 -8.70 -7.83 -24.28
N ALA A 221 -9.51 -8.89 -24.23
CA ALA A 221 -9.59 -9.87 -25.31
C ALA A 221 -10.28 -9.23 -26.53
N ILE A 222 -9.90 -9.66 -27.73
CA ILE A 222 -10.68 -9.35 -28.94
C ILE A 222 -12.12 -9.85 -28.74
N GLY A 223 -13.10 -8.97 -28.98
CA GLY A 223 -14.52 -9.30 -28.83
C GLY A 223 -15.06 -9.26 -27.40
N SER A 224 -14.25 -8.91 -26.39
CA SER A 224 -14.71 -8.72 -25.00
C SER A 224 -14.66 -7.25 -24.60
N ARG A 225 -15.70 -6.79 -23.91
CA ARG A 225 -15.70 -5.48 -23.24
C ARG A 225 -15.06 -5.52 -21.84
N PHE A 226 -14.90 -6.70 -21.26
CA PHE A 226 -14.31 -6.93 -19.95
C PHE A 226 -12.80 -7.13 -20.05
N ILE A 227 -12.07 -6.73 -19.01
CA ILE A 227 -10.61 -6.89 -18.96
C ILE A 227 -10.21 -8.36 -18.86
N GLN A 228 -9.06 -8.68 -19.43
CA GLN A 228 -8.34 -9.94 -19.20
C GLN A 228 -7.44 -9.81 -17.97
N ARG A 229 -6.88 -10.96 -17.54
CA ARG A 229 -5.94 -11.00 -16.42
C ARG A 229 -4.82 -10.00 -16.68
N GLN A 230 -4.66 -9.10 -15.73
CA GLN A 230 -3.71 -8.01 -15.74
C GLN A 230 -2.29 -8.57 -15.61
N SER A 231 -1.31 -7.85 -16.14
CA SER A 231 0.11 -8.14 -15.90
C SER A 231 0.71 -7.05 -15.03
N LEU A 232 1.62 -7.43 -14.14
CA LEU A 232 2.34 -6.46 -13.32
C LEU A 232 3.37 -5.71 -14.18
N GLY A 233 3.57 -4.43 -13.85
CA GLY A 233 4.62 -3.61 -14.42
C GLY A 233 5.87 -3.63 -13.53
N LYS A 234 6.70 -2.59 -13.65
CA LYS A 234 7.83 -2.40 -12.75
C LYS A 234 7.30 -1.98 -11.38
N ARG A 235 7.54 -2.80 -10.35
CA ARG A 235 7.30 -2.39 -8.96
C ARG A 235 8.13 -1.16 -8.62
N ARG A 236 7.57 -0.26 -7.83
CA ARG A 236 8.30 0.89 -7.27
C ARG A 236 7.83 1.16 -5.85
N TYR A 237 8.78 1.28 -4.93
CA TYR A 237 8.56 1.84 -3.61
C TYR A 237 8.96 3.31 -3.64
N THR A 238 8.10 4.20 -3.18
CA THR A 238 8.40 5.62 -2.97
C THR A 238 8.07 5.98 -1.54
N PHE A 239 8.95 6.68 -0.86
CA PHE A 239 8.77 7.05 0.54
C PHE A 239 8.96 8.53 0.79
N ASN A 240 8.35 8.99 1.87
CA ASN A 240 8.61 10.27 2.50
C ASN A 240 8.69 10.02 4.02
N VAL A 241 9.80 10.39 4.64
CA VAL A 241 10.06 10.16 6.07
C VAL A 241 10.50 11.47 6.69
N THR A 242 9.91 11.83 7.83
CA THR A 242 10.40 12.90 8.69
C THR A 242 10.97 12.29 9.96
N PHE A 243 12.21 12.62 10.27
CA PHE A 243 12.90 12.13 11.45
C PHE A 243 13.52 13.28 12.26
N LYS A 244 13.79 12.99 13.54
CA LYS A 244 14.47 13.86 14.48
C LYS A 244 15.82 13.27 14.88
N LYS A 245 16.78 14.16 15.07
CA LYS A 245 18.06 13.87 15.70
C LYS A 245 18.25 14.74 16.93
N LYS A 246 18.70 14.15 18.02
CA LYS A 246 19.17 14.93 19.17
C LYS A 246 20.40 15.73 18.76
N TYR A 247 20.38 17.01 19.10
CA TYR A 247 21.48 17.94 18.90
C TYR A 247 22.28 18.05 20.19
N ASP A 248 23.61 17.94 20.11
CA ASP A 248 24.53 18.12 21.23
C ASP A 248 25.72 18.96 20.76
N ASP A 249 25.81 20.21 21.25
CA ASP A 249 26.89 21.16 20.95
C ASP A 249 28.28 20.66 21.37
N THR A 250 28.35 19.65 22.23
CA THR A 250 29.60 19.06 22.74
C THR A 250 30.01 17.79 22.01
N ALA A 251 29.14 17.24 21.16
CA ALA A 251 29.42 16.04 20.39
C ALA A 251 30.45 16.33 19.29
N SER A 252 31.64 15.74 19.40
CA SER A 252 32.75 15.96 18.47
C SER A 252 32.69 15.13 17.19
N THR A 253 31.64 14.32 16.98
CA THR A 253 31.67 13.19 16.02
C THR A 253 30.73 13.31 14.83
N LYS A 254 29.62 14.06 14.89
CA LYS A 254 28.64 14.09 13.77
C LYS A 254 27.96 15.46 13.60
N ASN A 255 28.16 16.09 12.44
CA ASN A 255 27.44 17.28 12.01
C ASN A 255 26.08 16.87 11.41
N PRO A 256 24.97 17.59 11.64
CA PRO A 256 23.69 17.35 10.94
C PRO A 256 23.80 17.21 9.41
N THR A 257 24.73 17.93 8.77
CA THR A 257 25.00 17.86 7.32
C THR A 257 25.91 16.69 6.92
N ALA A 258 26.45 15.91 7.87
CA ALA A 258 27.31 14.77 7.58
C ALA A 258 26.59 13.67 6.81
N LEU A 259 25.26 13.55 6.94
CA LEU A 259 24.45 12.66 6.12
C LEU A 259 24.33 13.13 4.67
N LEU A 260 24.47 14.43 4.40
CA LEU A 260 24.36 15.02 3.06
C LEU A 260 25.70 15.07 2.30
N GLY A 261 26.81 15.10 3.04
CA GLY A 261 28.14 15.32 2.49
C GLY A 261 28.89 14.03 2.14
N ALA A 262 30.05 14.19 1.49
CA ALA A 262 30.89 13.08 1.02
C ALA A 262 31.43 12.13 2.11
N ALA A 263 31.25 12.46 3.38
CA ALA A 263 31.57 11.58 4.50
C ALA A 263 30.56 10.43 4.64
N ASN A 264 29.37 10.55 4.02
CA ASN A 264 28.38 9.49 3.96
C ASN A 264 28.03 9.19 2.48
N PRO A 265 28.81 8.30 1.82
CA PRO A 265 28.71 8.07 0.39
C PRO A 265 27.32 7.56 -0.04
N GLU A 266 26.51 7.06 0.90
CA GLU A 266 25.25 6.37 0.66
C GLU A 266 24.06 7.29 0.36
N VAL A 267 24.17 8.59 0.66
CA VAL A 267 23.09 9.57 0.44
C VAL A 267 23.40 10.49 -0.76
N SER A 268 24.66 10.55 -1.20
CA SER A 268 25.15 11.06 -2.50
C SER A 268 24.54 12.37 -3.07
N PHE A 269 24.06 13.31 -2.25
CA PHE A 269 23.62 14.62 -2.73
C PHE A 269 24.78 15.54 -3.14
N PHE A 270 25.86 15.55 -2.34
CA PHE A 270 27.01 16.42 -2.52
C PHE A 270 28.33 15.64 -2.57
N ASN A 271 29.27 16.12 -3.38
CA ASN A 271 30.64 15.59 -3.45
C ASN A 271 31.54 16.14 -2.32
N ALA A 272 32.82 15.70 -2.30
CA ALA A 272 33.78 16.10 -1.26
C ALA A 272 34.09 17.60 -1.22
N ALA A 273 33.74 18.34 -2.28
CA ALA A 273 33.84 19.79 -2.35
C ALA A 273 32.52 20.50 -1.99
N ASN A 274 31.54 19.79 -1.42
CA ASN A 274 30.19 20.30 -1.10
C ASN A 274 29.46 20.91 -2.30
N THR A 275 29.68 20.35 -3.50
CA THR A 275 28.92 20.71 -4.70
C THR A 275 28.04 19.55 -5.14
N PRO A 276 26.89 19.79 -5.79
CA PRO A 276 26.01 18.72 -6.25
C PRO A 276 26.77 17.68 -7.06
N LEU A 277 26.47 16.41 -6.84
CA LEU A 277 27.07 15.33 -7.61
C LEU A 277 26.63 15.46 -9.09
N THR A 278 27.58 15.68 -10.00
CA THR A 278 27.30 15.89 -11.45
C THR A 278 27.76 14.71 -12.33
N THR A 279 28.51 13.77 -11.76
CA THR A 279 29.02 12.57 -12.44
C THR A 279 29.11 11.41 -11.45
N GLY A 280 29.08 10.16 -11.95
CA GLY A 280 29.18 8.94 -11.14
C GLY A 280 27.89 8.10 -11.13
N THR A 281 28.00 6.88 -10.59
CA THR A 281 26.84 6.01 -10.34
C THR A 281 26.29 6.31 -8.95
N PRO A 282 24.97 6.57 -8.80
CA PRO A 282 24.37 6.74 -7.49
C PRO A 282 24.62 5.52 -6.60
N ILE A 283 25.06 5.77 -5.37
CA ILE A 283 25.28 4.71 -4.39
C ILE A 283 23.94 4.34 -3.77
N THR A 284 23.72 3.04 -3.58
CA THR A 284 22.51 2.48 -2.98
C THR A 284 22.68 2.32 -1.48
N ALA A 285 21.62 2.60 -0.72
CA ALA A 285 21.54 2.26 0.70
C ALA A 285 20.54 1.13 0.97
N VAL A 286 20.56 0.65 2.22
CA VAL A 286 19.47 -0.12 2.83
C VAL A 286 18.73 0.80 3.78
N MET A 287 17.41 0.63 3.86
CA MET A 287 16.55 1.37 4.77
C MET A 287 15.79 0.38 5.63
N ASN A 288 15.95 0.50 6.96
CA ASN A 288 15.06 -0.16 7.91
C ASN A 288 14.19 0.89 8.59
N LEU A 289 12.91 0.57 8.67
CA LEU A 289 11.89 1.35 9.33
C LEU A 289 11.22 0.44 10.35
N ASP A 290 11.62 0.56 11.61
CA ASP A 290 11.00 -0.15 12.71
C ASP A 290 9.86 0.70 13.29
N LEU A 291 8.72 0.07 13.53
CA LEU A 291 7.54 0.66 14.16
C LEU A 291 7.14 -0.23 15.32
N SER A 292 6.99 0.36 16.50
CA SER A 292 6.64 -0.38 17.71
C SER A 292 5.43 0.25 18.40
N GLU A 293 4.51 -0.60 18.86
CA GLU A 293 3.47 -0.22 19.82
C GLU A 293 4.00 -0.12 21.27
N GLY A 294 5.31 -0.33 21.47
CA GLY A 294 6.05 -0.33 22.75
C GLY A 294 6.83 -1.65 22.98
N GLY A 295 7.56 -1.75 24.11
CA GLY A 295 8.45 -2.90 24.43
C GLY A 295 7.97 -3.94 25.45
N ALA A 296 6.68 -4.01 25.77
CA ALA A 296 6.07 -4.95 26.71
C ALA A 296 5.50 -6.18 26.00
N SER A 297 5.38 -7.30 26.73
CA SER A 297 4.67 -8.51 26.29
C SER A 297 3.28 -8.13 25.74
N THR A 298 2.89 -8.73 24.62
CA THR A 298 1.67 -8.45 23.82
C THR A 298 1.71 -7.19 22.94
N GLN A 299 2.78 -6.39 22.98
CA GLN A 299 2.94 -5.30 22.03
C GLN A 299 3.43 -5.84 20.68
N ARG A 300 3.03 -5.18 19.61
CA ARG A 300 3.35 -5.59 18.25
C ARG A 300 4.39 -4.67 17.64
N GLU A 301 5.21 -5.27 16.80
CA GLU A 301 6.23 -4.57 16.04
C GLU A 301 6.03 -4.85 14.55
N VAL A 302 6.39 -3.85 13.75
CA VAL A 302 6.42 -3.93 12.29
C VAL A 302 7.79 -3.43 11.87
N ARG A 303 8.44 -4.17 10.99
CA ARG A 303 9.66 -3.74 10.34
C ARG A 303 9.44 -3.67 8.85
N ILE A 304 9.85 -2.55 8.28
CA ILE A 304 9.83 -2.30 6.84
C ILE A 304 11.28 -2.21 6.38
N GLU A 305 11.67 -3.08 5.46
CA GLU A 305 13.07 -3.24 5.07
C GLU A 305 13.18 -3.14 3.56
N LEU A 306 13.86 -2.10 3.08
CA LEU A 306 14.02 -1.84 1.64
C LEU A 306 15.49 -1.81 1.27
N GLU A 307 15.79 -2.29 0.07
CA GLU A 307 17.13 -2.27 -0.52
C GLU A 307 17.16 -1.45 -1.81
N ASN A 308 18.37 -1.09 -2.24
CA ASN A 308 18.59 -0.21 -3.38
C ASN A 308 17.82 1.10 -3.21
N VAL A 309 18.00 1.73 -2.06
CA VAL A 309 17.35 2.97 -1.67
C VAL A 309 18.13 4.14 -2.26
N PHE A 310 17.39 5.08 -2.86
CA PHE A 310 17.90 6.33 -3.42
C PHE A 310 17.06 7.49 -2.90
N PHE A 311 17.72 8.60 -2.58
CA PHE A 311 17.06 9.81 -2.11
C PHE A 311 16.88 10.80 -3.26
N ASP A 312 15.65 11.27 -3.42
CA ASP A 312 15.27 12.26 -4.44
C ASP A 312 15.30 13.68 -3.87
N SER A 313 14.98 13.83 -2.58
CA SER A 313 15.06 15.12 -1.90
C SER A 313 15.42 14.97 -0.42
N TRP A 314 16.01 16.02 0.11
CA TRP A 314 16.43 16.13 1.50
C TRP A 314 16.23 17.57 1.95
N SER A 315 15.47 17.78 3.03
CA SER A 315 15.22 19.12 3.55
C SER A 315 16.46 19.65 4.27
N GLU A 316 16.66 20.96 4.23
CA GLU A 316 17.66 21.61 5.08
C GLU A 316 17.39 21.30 6.56
N SER A 317 18.47 21.13 7.31
CA SER A 317 18.40 20.85 8.75
C SER A 317 18.01 22.12 9.50
N ILE A 318 16.83 22.14 10.10
CA ILE A 318 16.40 23.26 10.95
C ILE A 318 16.60 22.86 12.41
N ILE A 319 17.39 23.63 13.14
CA ILE A 319 17.59 23.46 14.58
C ILE A 319 16.37 24.05 15.31
N LEU A 320 15.65 23.20 16.03
CA LEU A 320 14.49 23.54 16.84
C LEU A 320 14.80 23.26 18.32
N GLY A 321 15.63 24.13 18.93
CA GLY A 321 16.15 23.90 20.28
C GLY A 321 17.21 22.80 20.28
N GLU A 322 16.99 21.73 21.05
CA GLU A 322 17.92 20.58 21.18
C GLU A 322 17.68 19.48 20.13
N VAL A 323 16.90 19.76 19.09
CA VAL A 323 16.53 18.76 18.08
C VAL A 323 16.69 19.33 16.67
N VAL A 324 17.23 18.51 15.78
CA VAL A 324 17.23 18.75 14.34
C VAL A 324 16.14 17.91 13.71
N GLU A 325 15.27 18.54 12.92
CA GLU A 325 14.25 17.85 12.13
C GLU A 325 14.63 17.88 10.64
N VAL A 326 14.44 16.74 9.98
CA VAL A 326 14.73 16.57 8.55
C VAL A 326 13.63 15.72 7.93
N THR A 327 13.17 16.15 6.76
CA THR A 327 12.28 15.39 5.89
C THR A 327 13.05 14.94 4.65
N VAL A 328 12.94 13.65 4.33
CA VAL A 328 13.57 13.03 3.17
C VAL A 328 12.53 12.34 2.32
N SER A 329 12.69 12.42 1.01
CA SER A 329 11.89 11.62 0.07
C SER A 329 12.80 10.83 -0.85
N GLY A 330 12.34 9.67 -1.27
CA GLY A 330 13.12 8.82 -2.16
C GLY A 330 12.33 7.65 -2.70
N HIS A 331 13.06 6.71 -3.27
CA HIS A 331 12.52 5.47 -3.79
C HIS A 331 13.44 4.29 -3.51
N ALA A 332 12.87 3.10 -3.53
CA ALA A 332 13.59 1.84 -3.43
C ALA A 332 13.13 0.88 -4.53
N HIS A 333 13.98 -0.07 -4.89
CA HIS A 333 13.66 -1.04 -5.93
C HIS A 333 12.89 -2.24 -5.41
N SER A 334 13.21 -2.71 -4.21
CA SER A 334 12.68 -3.93 -3.62
C SER A 334 12.73 -3.88 -2.08
N GLY A 335 12.00 -4.79 -1.45
CA GLY A 335 12.25 -5.21 -0.08
C GLY A 335 13.60 -5.87 0.07
N LEU A 336 14.16 -5.82 1.27
CA LEU A 336 15.48 -6.37 1.58
C LEU A 336 15.54 -7.87 1.24
N ALA A 337 16.61 -8.28 0.57
CA ALA A 337 16.85 -9.69 0.23
C ALA A 337 17.04 -10.54 1.51
N ASP A 338 16.23 -11.57 1.65
CA ASP A 338 16.35 -12.62 2.65
C ASP A 338 16.37 -14.00 1.97
N GLY A 339 17.58 -14.57 1.89
CA GLY A 339 17.84 -15.76 1.10
C GLY A 339 17.51 -15.54 -0.39
N ALA A 340 16.47 -16.24 -0.87
CA ALA A 340 16.02 -16.17 -2.26
C ALA A 340 14.80 -15.25 -2.47
N GLN A 341 14.30 -14.64 -1.40
CA GLN A 341 13.09 -13.82 -1.40
C GLN A 341 13.43 -12.36 -1.11
N ASN A 342 12.60 -11.45 -1.59
CA ASN A 342 12.64 -10.04 -1.18
C ASN A 342 11.50 -9.80 -0.20
N VAL A 343 11.81 -9.30 0.99
CA VAL A 343 10.86 -9.18 2.10
C VAL A 343 10.76 -7.72 2.56
N PRO A 344 9.78 -6.96 2.05
CA PRO A 344 9.62 -5.55 2.40
C PRO A 344 8.97 -5.29 3.76
N ILE A 345 8.18 -6.23 4.29
CA ILE A 345 7.42 -6.03 5.54
C ILE A 345 7.47 -7.30 6.38
N ARG A 346 7.81 -7.14 7.66
CA ARG A 346 7.72 -8.14 8.71
C ARG A 346 6.90 -7.60 9.88
N TRP A 347 6.14 -8.44 10.57
CA TRP A 347 5.46 -8.07 11.80
C TRP A 347 5.32 -9.24 12.76
N TRP A 348 5.33 -8.94 14.06
CA TRP A 348 5.24 -9.94 15.11
C TRP A 348 4.67 -9.34 16.40
N THR A 349 4.35 -10.22 17.34
CA THR A 349 4.01 -9.86 18.72
C THR A 349 5.18 -10.22 19.63
N ILE A 350 5.54 -9.28 20.51
CA ILE A 350 6.54 -9.49 21.57
C ILE A 350 5.93 -10.44 22.62
N ALA A 351 6.67 -11.50 22.95
CA ALA A 351 6.27 -12.50 23.94
C ALA A 351 6.21 -11.94 25.36
#